data_AF-A0A285PDU9-F1
#
_entry.id   AF-A0A285PDU9-F1
#
_cell.length_a   1.000
_cell.length_b   1.000
_cell.length_c   1.000
_cell.angle_alpha   90.00
_cell.angle_beta   90.00
_cell.angle_gamma   90.00
#
_symmetry.space_group_name_H-M   'P 1'
#
loop_
_entity.id
_entity.type
_entity.pdbx_description
1 polymer ?
#
loop_
_entity_poly.entity_id
_entity_poly.type
_entity_poly.pdbx_seq_one_letter_code
_entity_poly.pdbx_strand_id
1 'polypeptide(L)'
;MDATPAAVRERARVEHYEPPVYGIEEPLWLATDEETGCTGAGKIEAEAVGNLLSLVATHETAAVDDAEYMKFPGEVHKKTWTGDSEGLLGRVLDRL
;
A
#
# COMPACT_ATOMS: atom_id res chain seq x y z
N MET A 1 -1.87 -19.27 -1.67
CA MET A 1 -1.56 -18.18 -0.74
C MET A 1 -2.43 -18.30 0.49
N ASP A 2 -1.88 -18.14 1.70
CA ASP A 2 -2.72 -17.97 2.90
C ASP A 2 -3.06 -16.49 3.05
N ALA A 3 -4.29 -16.13 2.67
CA ALA A 3 -4.80 -14.77 2.72
C ALA A 3 -5.56 -14.46 4.02
N THR A 4 -5.43 -15.30 5.06
CA THR A 4 -6.03 -14.97 6.35
C THR A 4 -5.43 -13.67 6.90
N PRO A 5 -6.21 -12.86 7.63
CA PRO A 5 -5.70 -11.60 8.16
C PRO A 5 -4.46 -11.74 9.06
N ALA A 6 -4.32 -12.88 9.74
CA ALA A 6 -3.15 -13.17 10.55
C ALA A 6 -1.90 -13.42 9.69
N ALA A 7 -2.01 -14.27 8.66
CA ALA A 7 -0.90 -14.58 7.76
C ALA A 7 -0.43 -13.33 6.97
N VAL A 8 -1.36 -12.49 6.51
CA VAL A 8 -1.01 -11.24 5.81
C VAL A 8 -0.27 -10.28 6.74
N ARG A 9 -0.70 -10.16 8.01
CA ARG A 9 -0.01 -9.31 9.01
C ARG A 9 1.40 -9.80 9.30
N GLU A 10 1.59 -11.12 9.43
CA GLU A 10 2.88 -11.70 9.77
C GLU A 10 3.94 -11.44 8.71
N ARG A 11 3.56 -11.49 7.43
CA ARG A 11 4.49 -11.24 6.31
C ARG A 11 4.55 -9.79 5.83
N ALA A 12 3.69 -8.91 6.34
CA ALA A 12 3.65 -7.52 5.89
C ALA A 12 4.95 -6.80 6.27
N ARG A 13 5.62 -6.23 5.26
CA ARG A 13 6.72 -5.28 5.48
C ARG A 13 6.12 -3.90 5.77
N VAL A 14 6.43 -3.35 6.94
CA VAL A 14 5.95 -2.03 7.36
C VAL A 14 7.08 -1.00 7.29
N GLU A 15 6.81 0.13 6.66
CA GLU A 15 7.71 1.27 6.54
C GLU A 15 7.05 2.52 7.12
N HIS A 16 7.82 3.32 7.86
CA HIS A 16 7.40 4.61 8.39
C HIS A 16 8.29 5.70 7.81
N TYR A 17 7.65 6.72 7.25
CA TYR A 17 8.31 7.91 6.73
C TYR A 17 7.90 9.10 7.59
N GLU A 18 8.89 9.66 8.28
CA GLU A 18 8.72 10.92 9.01
C GLU A 18 8.88 12.10 8.04
N PRO A 19 8.03 13.13 8.12
CA PRO A 19 8.19 14.33 7.30
C PRO A 19 9.44 15.14 7.74
N PRO A 20 10.07 15.94 6.85
CA PRO A 20 9.75 16.11 5.43
C PRO A 20 10.64 15.21 4.57
N VAL A 21 10.10 14.08 4.10
CA VAL A 21 10.85 13.10 3.30
C VAL A 21 10.10 12.87 2.00
N TYR A 22 10.78 12.98 0.85
CA TYR A 22 10.19 12.74 -0.49
C TYR A 22 8.89 13.52 -0.80
N GLY A 23 8.76 14.77 -0.34
CA GLY A 23 7.55 15.58 -0.54
C GLY A 23 6.38 15.21 0.39
N ILE A 24 6.60 14.31 1.35
CA ILE A 24 5.63 13.96 2.38
C ILE A 24 5.65 15.05 3.46
N GLU A 25 4.53 15.76 3.65
CA GLU A 25 4.37 16.77 4.71
C GLU A 25 3.77 16.22 6.01
N GLU A 26 3.17 15.03 5.99
CA GLU A 26 2.56 14.37 7.14
C GLU A 26 3.11 12.95 7.35
N PRO A 27 3.17 12.39 8.58
CA PRO A 27 3.63 11.02 8.81
C PRO A 27 2.91 9.99 7.91
N LEU A 28 3.70 9.16 7.22
CA LEU A 28 3.19 8.14 6.32
C LEU A 28 3.66 6.76 6.76
N TRP A 29 2.69 5.85 6.91
CA TRP A 29 2.91 4.43 7.11
C TRP A 29 2.52 3.66 5.84
N LEU A 30 3.41 2.78 5.39
CA LEU A 30 3.16 1.84 4.29
C LEU A 30 3.27 0.41 4.82
N ALA A 31 2.27 -0.43 4.53
CA ALA A 31 2.30 -1.86 4.79
C ALA A 31 2.20 -2.60 3.44
N THR A 32 3.23 -3.36 3.08
CA THR A 32 3.30 -4.06 1.79
C THR A 32 3.36 -5.57 2.00
N ASP A 33 2.56 -6.30 1.23
CA ASP A 33 2.65 -7.75 1.10
C ASP A 33 3.37 -8.09 -0.21
N GLU A 34 4.62 -8.56 -0.13
CA GLU A 34 5.43 -8.88 -1.32
C GLU A 34 4.84 -10.03 -2.14
N GLU A 35 4.04 -10.92 -1.53
CA GLU A 35 3.45 -12.05 -2.25
C GLU A 35 2.30 -11.61 -3.17
N THR A 36 1.58 -10.53 -2.83
CA THR A 36 0.55 -9.92 -3.69
C THR A 36 0.98 -8.63 -4.39
N GLY A 37 2.11 -8.05 -3.98
CA GLY A 37 2.50 -6.69 -4.34
C GLY A 37 1.55 -5.58 -3.82
N CYS A 38 0.50 -5.92 -3.05
CA CYS A 38 -0.44 -4.95 -2.51
C CYS A 38 0.21 -4.07 -1.44
N THR A 39 -0.15 -2.79 -1.40
CA THR A 39 0.31 -1.85 -0.38
C THR A 39 -0.85 -1.09 0.25
N GLY A 40 -0.98 -1.13 1.56
CA GLY A 40 -1.84 -0.22 2.32
C GLY A 40 -1.06 0.99 2.83
N ALA A 41 -1.63 2.18 2.71
CA ALA A 41 -1.08 3.43 3.21
C ALA A 41 -1.97 4.01 4.32
N GLY A 42 -1.39 4.72 5.28
CA GLY A 42 -2.13 5.37 6.35
C GLY A 42 -1.30 6.37 7.15
N LYS A 43 -1.96 7.17 7.99
CA LYS A 43 -1.29 8.10 8.91
C LYS A 43 -0.76 7.42 10.18
N ILE A 44 -1.27 6.22 10.47
CA ILE A 44 -0.83 5.34 11.55
C ILE A 44 -0.64 3.92 11.01
N GLU A 45 0.21 3.14 11.67
CA GLU A 45 0.50 1.75 11.29
C GLU A 45 -0.76 0.88 11.14
N ALA A 46 -1.69 0.98 12.11
CA ALA A 46 -2.91 0.19 12.11
C ALA A 46 -3.81 0.45 10.88
N GLU A 47 -3.80 1.68 10.38
CA GLU A 47 -4.54 2.08 9.18
C GLU A 47 -3.89 1.51 7.92
N ALA A 48 -2.56 1.64 7.79
CA ALA A 48 -1.82 1.05 6.69
C ALA A 48 -2.05 -0.47 6.60
N VAL A 49 -1.95 -1.17 7.73
CA VAL A 49 -2.21 -2.62 7.80
C VAL A 49 -3.67 -2.95 7.49
N GLY A 50 -4.63 -2.18 7.99
CA GLY A 50 -6.05 -2.38 7.67
C GLY A 50 -6.35 -2.20 6.18
N ASN A 51 -5.72 -1.22 5.53
CA ASN A 51 -5.83 -0.97 4.10
C ASN A 51 -5.19 -2.09 3.28
N LEU A 52 -4.04 -2.62 3.70
CA LEU A 52 -3.41 -3.79 3.08
C LEU A 52 -4.33 -5.01 3.13
N LEU A 53 -4.86 -5.35 4.32
CA LEU A 53 -5.76 -6.48 4.52
C LEU A 53 -7.00 -6.41 3.62
N SER A 54 -7.58 -5.21 3.52
CA SER A 54 -8.73 -4.96 2.64
C SER A 54 -8.39 -5.20 1.17
N LEU A 55 -7.19 -4.82 0.73
CA LEU A 55 -6.73 -5.03 -0.64
C LEU A 55 -6.50 -6.51 -0.92
N VAL A 56 -5.75 -7.21 -0.08
CA VAL A 56 -5.45 -8.64 -0.28
C VAL A 56 -6.75 -9.47 -0.30
N ALA A 57 -7.70 -9.19 0.59
CA ALA A 57 -9.00 -9.86 0.57
C ALA A 57 -9.79 -9.60 -0.72
N THR A 58 -9.64 -8.41 -1.31
CA THR A 58 -10.28 -8.04 -2.58
C THR A 58 -9.54 -8.66 -3.77
N HIS A 59 -8.21 -8.72 -3.73
CA HIS A 59 -7.37 -9.37 -4.74
C HIS A 59 -7.72 -10.85 -4.88
N GLU A 60 -7.87 -11.57 -3.76
CA GLU A 60 -8.26 -13.00 -3.79
C GLU A 60 -9.67 -13.26 -4.32
N THR A 61 -10.60 -12.31 -4.12
CA THR A 61 -12.02 -12.50 -4.48
C THR A 61 -12.39 -11.92 -5.83
N ALA A 62 -11.59 -11.00 -6.35
CA ALA A 62 -11.87 -10.24 -7.57
C ALA A 62 -10.60 -9.86 -8.34
N ALA A 63 -9.56 -10.72 -8.35
CA ALA A 63 -8.40 -10.54 -9.22
C ALA A 63 -8.86 -10.41 -10.67
N VAL A 64 -8.95 -9.17 -11.15
CA VAL A 64 -9.29 -8.86 -12.54
C VAL A 64 -8.03 -9.00 -13.40
N ASP A 65 -6.84 -8.88 -12.79
CA ASP A 65 -5.52 -8.96 -13.38
C ASP A 65 -4.42 -9.20 -12.31
N ASP A 66 -3.19 -9.51 -12.74
CA ASP A 66 -1.98 -9.62 -11.89
C ASP A 66 -1.45 -8.24 -11.43
N ALA A 67 -2.30 -7.22 -11.36
CA ALA A 67 -1.85 -5.88 -11.04
C ALA A 67 -1.64 -5.70 -9.54
N GLU A 68 -0.57 -5.00 -9.19
CA GLU A 68 -0.37 -4.54 -7.83
C GLU A 68 -1.26 -3.31 -7.54
N TYR A 69 -1.81 -3.22 -6.34
CA TYR A 69 -2.68 -2.10 -5.94
C TYR A 69 -2.18 -1.41 -4.69
N MET A 70 -2.48 -0.12 -4.56
CA MET A 70 -2.19 0.69 -3.38
C MET A 70 -3.49 1.32 -2.86
N LYS A 71 -3.75 1.22 -1.55
CA LYS A 71 -4.95 1.78 -0.93
C LYS A 71 -4.58 2.85 0.09
N PHE A 72 -5.12 4.04 -0.13
CA PHE A 72 -5.11 5.16 0.80
C PHE A 72 -6.44 5.24 1.55
N PRO A 73 -6.55 6.06 2.60
CA PRO A 73 -7.84 6.36 3.22
C PRO A 73 -8.83 6.89 2.18
N GLY A 74 -9.86 6.11 1.87
CA GLY A 74 -10.93 6.48 0.92
C GLY A 74 -10.66 6.19 -0.56
N GLU A 75 -9.44 5.79 -0.95
CA GLU A 75 -9.08 5.62 -2.38
C GLU A 75 -8.25 4.35 -2.65
N VAL A 76 -8.44 3.76 -3.82
CA VAL A 76 -7.65 2.62 -4.32
C VAL A 76 -7.06 2.99 -5.68
N HIS A 77 -5.76 2.79 -5.83
CA HIS A 77 -5.00 3.11 -7.02
C HIS A 77 -4.29 1.85 -7.54
N LYS A 78 -4.36 1.61 -8.84
CA LYS A 78 -3.54 0.58 -9.50
C LYS A 78 -2.09 1.07 -9.58
N LYS A 79 -1.15 0.28 -9.10
CA LYS A 79 0.28 0.58 -9.26
C LYS A 79 0.65 0.44 -10.73
N THR A 80 0.97 1.57 -11.35
CA THR A 80 1.46 1.66 -12.72
C THR A 80 2.95 2.01 -12.68
N TRP A 81 3.77 1.15 -12.05
CA TRP A 81 5.22 1.34 -12.04
C TRP A 81 5.82 0.78 -13.33
N THR A 82 6.16 1.65 -14.28
CA THR A 82 7.22 1.37 -15.26
C THR A 82 8.53 1.87 -14.67
N GLY A 83 9.20 1.08 -13.82
CA GLY A 83 10.65 1.04 -13.57
C GLY A 83 11.51 2.31 -13.37
N ASP A 84 10.99 3.53 -13.44
CA ASP A 84 11.74 4.77 -13.29
C ASP A 84 11.32 5.51 -12.02
N SER A 85 12.32 6.04 -11.34
CA SER A 85 12.33 6.68 -10.01
C SER A 85 11.48 7.96 -9.89
N GLU A 86 10.62 8.25 -10.85
CA GLU A 86 9.61 9.34 -10.84
C GLU A 86 8.18 8.82 -10.61
N GLY A 87 8.03 7.57 -10.19
CA GLY A 87 6.73 6.90 -10.15
C GLY A 87 5.83 7.31 -8.97
N LEU A 88 4.59 6.85 -9.10
CA LEU A 88 3.32 7.24 -8.45
C LEU A 88 3.39 7.81 -7.02
N LEU A 89 4.30 7.33 -6.16
CA LEU A 89 4.48 7.89 -4.82
C LEU A 89 4.80 9.38 -4.87
N GLY A 90 5.72 9.83 -5.72
CA GLY A 90 6.01 11.27 -5.86
C GLY A 90 4.79 12.07 -6.33
N ARG A 91 3.98 11.52 -7.24
CA ARG A 91 2.80 12.20 -7.80
C ARG A 91 1.56 12.17 -6.91
N VAL A 92 1.42 11.15 -6.07
CA VAL A 92 0.32 11.02 -5.09
C VAL A 92 0.63 11.85 -3.85
N LEU A 93 1.90 11.93 -3.45
CA LEU A 93 2.34 12.80 -2.38
C LEU A 93 2.26 14.28 -2.75
N ASP A 94 2.50 14.65 -4.02
CA ASP A 94 2.25 16.02 -4.53
C ASP A 94 0.75 16.46 -4.46
N ARG A 95 -0.18 15.54 -4.18
CA ARG A 95 -1.64 15.81 -4.10
C ARG A 95 -2.22 15.73 -2.69
N LEU A 96 -1.44 15.37 -1.69
CA LEU A 96 -1.80 15.44 -0.27
C LEU A 96 -1.32 16.77 0.32
#